data_AF-A0A925XGJ5-F1
#
_entry.id   AF-A0A925XGJ5-F1
#
_cell.length_a   1.000
_cell.length_b   1.000
_cell.length_c   1.000
_cell.angle_alpha   90.00
_cell.angle_beta   90.00
_cell.angle_gamma   90.00
#
_symmetry.space_group_name_H-M   'P 1'
#
loop_
_entity.id
_entity.type
_entity.pdbx_description
1 polymer ?
#
loop_
_entity_poly.entity_id
_entity_poly.type
_entity_poly.pdbx_seq_one_letter_code
_entity_poly.pdbx_strand_id
1 'polypeptide(L)'
;MLAMPETDGKFFLVSPGCVQWLEQADGTLLIPAYFKGPTGNDYTTTVLHCSFDGRQLKYLGHGDELTLTGGRGLYEPSLTRYRDQYYLTLRHDTAAYVTTSRDGLHFQPPKKWTFDDDQDLGSYNTQAHWLAHSDGLFLTYTRRGANNDHIARHRAPIFVAQVDPDKLQVLRRTEQPLLPERGVMLGNFGAAAITPGESWVTDSEYLISAQPHPKGADGTTWLGRVKWSLPNRLVK
;
A
#
# COMPACT_ATOMS: atom_id res chain seq x y z
N MET A 1 18.87 13.67 0.09
CA MET A 1 17.68 13.97 -0.76
C MET A 1 17.96 13.42 -2.14
N LEU A 2 17.01 12.72 -2.76
CA LEU A 2 17.17 12.18 -4.11
C LEU A 2 17.16 13.34 -5.13
N ALA A 3 18.17 13.41 -6.00
CA ALA A 3 18.19 14.39 -7.08
C ALA A 3 17.23 13.95 -8.18
N MET A 4 16.03 14.54 -8.21
CA MET A 4 15.00 14.29 -9.22
C MET A 4 15.17 15.21 -10.43
N PRO A 5 14.82 14.76 -11.65
CA PRO A 5 14.75 15.64 -12.81
C PRO A 5 13.52 16.56 -12.75
N GLU A 6 13.50 17.64 -13.55
CA GLU A 6 12.31 18.48 -13.78
C GLU A 6 11.60 19.00 -12.51
N THR A 7 12.36 19.39 -11.48
CA THR A 7 11.82 19.82 -10.18
C THR A 7 11.07 21.16 -10.21
N ASP A 8 11.24 21.96 -11.26
CA ASP A 8 10.44 23.18 -11.49
C ASP A 8 9.21 22.92 -12.39
N GLY A 9 9.02 21.67 -12.83
CA GLY A 9 8.00 21.25 -13.79
C GLY A 9 7.24 20.03 -13.31
N LYS A 10 7.38 18.90 -14.02
CA LYS A 10 6.63 17.66 -13.79
C LYS A 10 6.76 17.16 -12.34
N PHE A 11 7.99 17.09 -11.84
CA PHE A 11 8.33 16.55 -10.53
C PHE A 11 8.46 17.65 -9.48
N PHE A 12 7.57 18.64 -9.52
CA PHE A 12 7.57 19.76 -8.57
C PHE A 12 7.24 19.31 -7.14
N LEU A 13 6.19 18.50 -6.98
CA LEU A 13 5.88 17.84 -5.71
C LEU A 13 5.99 16.34 -5.92
N VAL A 14 7.06 15.73 -5.41
CA VAL A 14 7.27 14.28 -5.40
C VAL A 14 7.17 13.78 -3.97
N SER A 15 6.40 12.72 -3.75
CA SER A 15 6.24 12.14 -2.42
C SER A 15 6.25 10.61 -2.52
N PRO A 16 7.30 9.95 -1.98
CA PRO A 16 7.22 8.55 -1.60
C PRO A 16 6.64 8.52 -0.19
N GLY A 17 5.32 8.69 -0.07
CA GLY A 17 4.60 8.65 1.20
C GLY A 17 4.66 7.26 1.86
N CYS A 18 3.57 6.79 2.46
CA CYS A 18 3.52 5.43 3.01
C CYS A 18 3.46 4.40 1.87
N VAL A 19 4.62 4.06 1.32
CA VAL A 19 4.82 3.16 0.18
C VAL A 19 5.59 1.90 0.58
N GLN A 20 5.52 0.84 -0.21
CA GLN A 20 6.47 -0.28 -0.14
C GLN A 20 7.30 -0.29 -1.43
N TRP A 21 8.60 -0.45 -1.31
CA TRP A 21 9.58 -0.46 -2.39
C TRP A 21 10.31 -1.80 -2.43
N LEU A 22 11.03 -2.07 -3.51
CA LEU A 22 11.75 -3.32 -3.71
C LEU A 22 13.21 -3.08 -4.07
N GLU A 23 14.07 -3.98 -3.59
CA GLU A 23 15.43 -4.17 -4.11
C GLU A 23 15.40 -5.23 -5.22
N GLN A 24 16.09 -4.95 -6.32
CA GLN A 24 16.27 -5.86 -7.45
C GLN A 24 17.51 -6.73 -7.27
N ALA A 25 17.60 -7.80 -8.07
CA ALA A 25 18.72 -8.74 -7.98
C ALA A 25 20.10 -8.12 -8.27
N ASP A 26 20.14 -7.03 -9.04
CA ASP A 26 21.34 -6.26 -9.34
C ASP A 26 21.67 -5.18 -8.28
N GLY A 27 20.90 -5.12 -7.18
CA GLY A 27 21.05 -4.14 -6.11
C GLY A 27 20.42 -2.77 -6.41
N THR A 28 19.80 -2.58 -7.57
CA THR A 28 19.01 -1.38 -7.86
C THR A 28 17.67 -1.43 -7.13
N LEU A 29 17.02 -0.28 -6.98
CA LEU A 29 15.79 -0.11 -6.22
C LEU A 29 14.64 0.30 -7.15
N LEU A 30 13.47 -0.26 -6.90
CA LEU A 30 12.19 0.17 -7.44
C LEU A 30 11.41 0.86 -6.33
N ILE A 31 11.28 2.18 -6.42
CA ILE A 31 10.68 3.04 -5.40
C ILE A 31 9.41 3.67 -5.97
N PRO A 32 8.22 3.17 -5.57
CA PRO A 32 6.97 3.83 -5.94
C PRO A 32 6.90 5.24 -5.37
N ALA A 33 6.45 6.18 -6.18
CA ALA A 33 6.24 7.56 -5.79
C ALA A 33 4.98 8.10 -6.49
N TYR A 34 4.41 9.15 -5.91
CA TYR A 34 3.41 9.94 -6.59
C TYR A 34 3.87 11.39 -6.68
N PHE A 35 3.46 12.05 -7.75
CA PHE A 35 3.91 13.39 -8.05
C PHE A 35 2.83 14.23 -8.71
N LYS A 36 3.04 15.54 -8.69
CA LYS A 36 2.29 16.50 -9.48
C LYS A 36 3.11 17.73 -9.80
N GLY A 37 2.79 18.38 -10.91
CA GLY A 37 3.37 19.67 -11.28
C GLY A 37 2.89 20.83 -10.40
N PRO A 38 3.45 22.04 -10.56
CA PRO A 38 3.17 23.20 -9.70
C PRO A 38 1.71 23.65 -9.73
N THR A 39 1.03 23.40 -10.84
CA THR A 39 -0.40 23.72 -11.04
C THR A 39 -1.28 22.47 -11.14
N GLY A 40 -0.72 21.29 -10.88
CA GLY A 40 -1.43 20.01 -11.00
C GLY A 40 -2.47 19.80 -9.90
N ASN A 41 -3.67 19.38 -10.29
CA ASN A 41 -4.75 19.05 -9.36
C ASN A 41 -4.69 17.57 -8.91
N ASP A 42 -4.41 16.66 -9.85
CA ASP A 42 -4.37 15.22 -9.60
C ASP A 42 -2.93 14.72 -9.47
N TYR A 43 -2.71 13.80 -8.52
CA TYR A 43 -1.47 13.04 -8.40
C TYR A 43 -1.39 11.97 -9.50
N THR A 44 -0.19 11.84 -10.05
CA THR A 44 0.22 10.76 -10.93
C THR A 44 1.16 9.84 -10.15
N THR A 45 0.99 8.52 -10.28
CA THR A 45 1.89 7.53 -9.67
C THR A 45 2.90 7.03 -10.70
N THR A 46 4.15 6.82 -10.28
CA THR A 46 5.16 6.10 -11.07
C THR A 46 6.05 5.26 -10.15
N VAL A 47 6.87 4.39 -10.72
CA VAL A 47 7.92 3.68 -10.01
C VAL A 47 9.27 4.22 -10.47
N LEU A 48 10.04 4.76 -9.53
CA LEU A 48 11.40 5.23 -9.76
C LEU A 48 12.36 4.04 -9.78
N HIS A 49 13.22 3.98 -10.78
CA HIS A 49 14.38 3.09 -10.81
C HIS A 49 15.58 3.86 -10.28
N CYS A 50 16.19 3.38 -9.21
CA CYS A 50 17.29 4.05 -8.53
C CYS A 50 18.46 3.11 -8.28
N SER A 51 19.68 3.63 -8.22
CA SER A 51 20.83 2.90 -7.65
C SER A 51 21.14 3.43 -6.26
N PHE A 52 21.72 2.59 -5.41
CA PHE A 52 22.25 2.99 -4.11
C PHE A 52 23.66 2.44 -3.94
N ASP A 53 24.63 3.31 -3.70
CA ASP A 53 26.05 2.94 -3.54
C ASP A 53 26.48 2.79 -2.06
N GLY A 54 25.52 2.66 -1.14
CA GLY A 54 25.75 2.66 0.30
C GLY A 54 25.81 4.05 0.93
N ARG A 55 25.87 5.11 0.12
CA ARG A 55 25.89 6.51 0.59
C ARG A 55 24.84 7.38 -0.07
N GLN A 56 24.65 7.23 -1.38
CA GLN A 56 23.79 8.08 -2.17
C GLN A 56 22.80 7.26 -3.00
N LEU A 57 21.53 7.65 -2.90
CA LEU A 57 20.48 7.20 -3.80
C LEU A 57 20.52 8.07 -5.07
N LYS A 58 20.61 7.43 -6.25
CA LYS A 58 20.68 8.10 -7.55
C LYS A 58 19.53 7.65 -8.43
N TYR A 59 18.80 8.63 -8.99
CA TYR A 59 17.76 8.40 -9.96
C TYR A 59 18.38 7.89 -11.28
N LEU A 60 17.88 6.77 -11.79
CA LEU A 60 18.28 6.20 -13.09
C LEU A 60 17.19 6.41 -14.14
N GLY A 61 15.93 6.34 -13.72
CA GLY A 61 14.76 6.45 -14.60
C GLY A 61 13.47 6.31 -13.80
N HIS A 62 12.34 6.35 -14.50
CA HIS A 62 11.04 5.95 -13.95
C HIS A 62 10.25 5.18 -15.01
N GLY A 63 9.27 4.42 -14.54
CA GLY A 63 8.36 3.66 -15.38
C GLY A 63 7.18 4.49 -15.87
N ASP A 64 6.07 3.80 -16.14
CA ASP A 64 4.85 4.44 -16.61
C ASP A 64 4.32 5.49 -15.60
N GLU A 65 3.68 6.51 -16.16
CA GLU A 65 3.00 7.56 -15.41
C GLU A 65 1.50 7.22 -15.30
N LEU A 66 1.13 6.57 -14.20
CA LEU A 66 -0.22 6.10 -13.94
C LEU A 66 -1.10 7.24 -13.42
N THR A 67 -2.17 7.53 -14.14
CA THR A 67 -3.12 8.59 -13.81
C THR A 67 -4.56 8.08 -13.81
N LEU A 68 -5.38 8.70 -12.97
CA LEU A 68 -6.83 8.58 -12.97
C LEU A 68 -7.38 9.95 -12.59
N THR A 69 -8.24 10.52 -13.44
CA THR A 69 -8.77 11.86 -13.21
C THR A 69 -9.79 11.87 -12.05
N GLY A 70 -9.71 12.90 -11.22
CA GLY A 70 -10.68 13.18 -10.16
C GLY A 70 -10.16 12.93 -8.74
N GLY A 71 -10.86 13.52 -7.76
CA GLY A 71 -10.42 13.52 -6.37
C GLY A 71 -9.04 14.16 -6.22
N ARG A 72 -8.04 13.34 -5.95
CA ARG A 72 -6.62 13.71 -5.88
C ARG A 72 -5.74 12.88 -6.81
N GLY A 73 -6.32 12.15 -7.76
CA GLY A 73 -5.58 11.20 -8.59
C GLY A 73 -5.11 9.95 -7.84
N LEU A 74 -4.03 9.33 -8.34
CA LEU A 74 -3.47 8.08 -7.82
C LEU A 74 -2.24 8.36 -6.97
N TYR A 75 -2.25 7.93 -5.72
CA TYR A 75 -1.20 8.23 -4.75
C TYR A 75 -0.99 7.10 -3.73
N GLU A 76 -0.02 7.28 -2.83
CA GLU A 76 0.42 6.29 -1.80
C GLU A 76 0.48 4.84 -2.32
N PRO A 77 1.27 4.59 -3.38
CA PRO A 77 1.34 3.28 -3.99
C PRO A 77 2.18 2.30 -3.19
N SER A 78 1.85 1.01 -3.27
CA SER A 78 2.62 -0.04 -2.58
C SER A 78 3.00 -1.17 -3.53
N LEU A 79 4.30 -1.38 -3.72
CA LEU A 79 4.84 -2.37 -4.65
C LEU A 79 5.24 -3.64 -3.92
N THR A 80 4.92 -4.77 -4.52
CA THR A 80 5.46 -6.08 -4.14
C THR A 80 5.74 -6.92 -5.38
N ARG A 81 6.54 -7.97 -5.20
CA ARG A 81 6.77 -9.01 -6.21
C ARG A 81 6.30 -10.33 -5.65
N TYR A 82 5.48 -11.03 -6.43
CA TYR A 82 5.05 -12.39 -6.12
C TYR A 82 5.19 -13.24 -7.38
N ARG A 83 5.96 -14.32 -7.28
CA ARG A 83 6.41 -15.12 -8.43
C ARG A 83 7.13 -14.20 -9.46
N ASP A 84 6.72 -14.27 -10.71
CA ASP A 84 7.34 -13.56 -11.83
C ASP A 84 6.61 -12.24 -12.18
N GLN A 85 5.79 -11.73 -11.26
CA GLN A 85 4.96 -10.55 -11.49
C GLN A 85 5.09 -9.54 -10.34
N TYR A 86 5.10 -8.26 -10.72
CA TYR A 86 5.00 -7.12 -9.81
C TYR A 86 3.54 -6.69 -9.66
N TYR A 87 3.17 -6.31 -8.44
CA TYR A 87 1.84 -5.85 -8.08
C TYR A 87 1.96 -4.49 -7.40
N LEU A 88 1.14 -3.53 -7.83
CA LEU A 88 1.13 -2.17 -7.31
C LEU A 88 -0.27 -1.83 -6.83
N THR A 89 -0.44 -1.56 -5.52
CA THR A 89 -1.67 -0.94 -5.03
C THR A 89 -1.61 0.56 -5.28
N LEU A 90 -2.78 1.17 -5.48
CA LEU A 90 -2.93 2.59 -5.78
C LEU A 90 -4.10 3.13 -4.95
N ARG A 91 -3.83 4.13 -4.09
CA ARG A 91 -4.87 4.83 -3.35
C ARG A 91 -5.52 5.88 -4.26
N HIS A 92 -6.84 5.99 -4.16
CA HIS A 92 -7.63 7.04 -4.77
C HIS A 92 -8.76 7.46 -3.80
N ASP A 93 -9.36 8.63 -3.99
CA ASP A 93 -10.33 9.20 -3.05
C ASP A 93 -11.66 8.42 -2.99
N THR A 94 -12.03 7.72 -4.05
CA THR A 94 -13.34 7.07 -4.18
C THR A 94 -13.29 5.54 -4.19
N ALA A 95 -12.11 4.95 -4.39
CA ALA A 95 -11.89 3.52 -4.44
C ALA A 95 -10.40 3.19 -4.25
N ALA A 96 -10.08 1.92 -4.02
CA ALA A 96 -8.72 1.40 -4.12
C ALA A 96 -8.53 0.69 -5.47
N TYR A 97 -7.32 0.77 -6.01
CA TYR A 97 -6.95 0.19 -7.30
C TYR A 97 -5.71 -0.69 -7.18
N VAL A 98 -5.51 -1.55 -8.17
CA VAL A 98 -4.35 -2.42 -8.34
C VAL A 98 -3.97 -2.51 -9.81
N THR A 99 -2.68 -2.62 -10.07
CA THR A 99 -2.15 -2.96 -11.39
C THR A 99 -0.99 -3.93 -11.27
N THR A 100 -0.58 -4.52 -12.39
CA THR A 100 0.52 -5.47 -12.48
C THR A 100 1.52 -5.09 -13.55
N SER A 101 2.77 -5.51 -13.37
CA SER A 101 3.87 -5.33 -14.31
C SER A 101 4.79 -6.55 -14.32
N ARG A 102 5.41 -6.85 -15.47
CA ARG A 102 6.42 -7.91 -15.59
C ARG A 102 7.82 -7.48 -15.17
N ASP A 103 8.10 -6.18 -15.21
CA ASP A 103 9.43 -5.60 -14.92
C ASP A 103 9.42 -4.59 -13.76
N GLY A 104 8.24 -4.24 -13.24
CA GLY A 104 8.07 -3.27 -12.16
C GLY A 104 8.12 -1.80 -12.61
N LEU A 105 8.20 -1.54 -13.92
CA LEU A 105 8.24 -0.20 -14.51
C LEU A 105 7.10 0.02 -15.50
N HIS A 106 6.75 -0.98 -16.32
CA HIS A 106 5.69 -0.90 -17.32
C HIS A 106 4.45 -1.66 -16.85
N PHE A 107 3.37 -0.94 -16.57
CA PHE A 107 2.19 -1.45 -15.87
C PHE A 107 0.98 -1.55 -16.79
N GLN A 108 0.12 -2.51 -16.51
CA GLN A 108 -1.20 -2.57 -17.12
C GLN A 108 -2.10 -1.42 -16.64
N PRO A 109 -3.23 -1.15 -17.31
CA PRO A 109 -4.20 -0.18 -16.81
C PRO A 109 -4.67 -0.53 -15.38
N PRO A 110 -4.78 0.46 -14.47
CA PRO A 110 -5.29 0.23 -13.11
C PRO A 110 -6.68 -0.40 -13.09
N LYS A 111 -6.82 -1.49 -12.35
CA LYS A 111 -8.08 -2.18 -12.07
C LYS A 111 -8.58 -1.81 -10.68
N LYS A 112 -9.87 -1.53 -10.55
CA LYS A 112 -10.51 -1.29 -9.26
C LYS A 112 -10.55 -2.60 -8.45
N TRP A 113 -10.24 -2.53 -7.15
CA TRP A 113 -10.33 -3.69 -6.27
C TRP A 113 -11.77 -4.19 -6.09
N THR A 114 -11.93 -5.51 -6.18
CA THR A 114 -13.15 -6.23 -5.83
C THR A 114 -12.83 -7.44 -4.97
N PHE A 115 -13.86 -7.97 -4.33
CA PHE A 115 -13.83 -9.32 -3.79
C PHE A 115 -13.99 -10.36 -4.92
N ASP A 116 -13.79 -11.63 -4.59
CA ASP A 116 -13.94 -12.81 -5.47
C ASP A 116 -15.39 -13.11 -5.89
N ASP A 117 -16.36 -12.34 -5.40
CA ASP A 117 -17.76 -12.30 -5.85
C ASP A 117 -18.07 -11.06 -6.71
N ASP A 118 -17.04 -10.40 -7.23
CA ASP A 118 -17.09 -9.16 -8.04
C ASP A 118 -17.66 -7.93 -7.33
N GLN A 119 -18.08 -8.04 -6.06
CA GLN A 119 -18.53 -6.89 -5.30
C GLN A 119 -17.38 -5.97 -4.94
N ASP A 120 -17.70 -4.69 -4.77
CA ASP A 120 -16.75 -3.66 -4.38
C ASP A 120 -16.03 -4.02 -3.06
N LEU A 121 -14.70 -3.84 -3.02
CA LEU A 121 -13.91 -4.10 -1.81
C LEU A 121 -14.33 -3.19 -0.64
N GLY A 122 -14.83 -2.00 -0.94
CA GLY A 122 -15.21 -1.00 0.07
C GLY A 122 -14.05 -0.17 0.58
N SER A 123 -12.82 -0.42 0.11
CA SER A 123 -11.64 0.39 0.43
C SER A 123 -11.58 1.64 -0.45
N TYR A 124 -11.30 2.78 0.15
CA TYR A 124 -11.17 4.08 -0.53
C TYR A 124 -10.41 5.06 0.35
N ASN A 125 -9.73 6.02 -0.28
CA ASN A 125 -9.06 7.13 0.39
C ASN A 125 -8.15 6.69 1.56
N THR A 126 -7.55 5.52 1.45
CA THR A 126 -6.67 4.90 2.45
C THR A 126 -5.60 4.09 1.74
N GLN A 127 -4.44 3.98 2.36
CA GLN A 127 -3.35 3.14 1.89
C GLN A 127 -3.71 1.65 2.02
N ALA A 128 -3.04 0.83 1.23
CA ALA A 128 -3.07 -0.62 1.34
C ALA A 128 -1.66 -1.17 1.10
N HIS A 129 -1.26 -2.16 1.89
CA HIS A 129 0.06 -2.76 1.81
C HIS A 129 -0.01 -4.25 1.56
N TRP A 130 1.03 -4.76 0.92
CA TRP A 130 1.21 -6.17 0.63
C TRP A 130 1.92 -6.90 1.75
N LEU A 131 1.52 -8.15 1.93
CA LEU A 131 2.31 -9.18 2.58
C LEU A 131 2.50 -10.31 1.57
N ALA A 132 3.66 -10.35 0.91
CA ALA A 132 4.01 -11.43 0.00
C ALA A 132 4.57 -12.64 0.78
N HIS A 133 4.01 -13.81 0.50
CA HIS A 133 4.47 -15.11 0.99
C HIS A 133 4.89 -15.97 -0.19
N SER A 134 5.84 -16.90 -0.03
CA SER A 134 6.25 -17.81 -1.10
C SER A 134 5.11 -18.66 -1.68
N ASP A 135 4.04 -18.82 -0.91
CA ASP A 135 2.87 -19.67 -1.22
C ASP A 135 1.57 -18.87 -1.38
N GLY A 136 1.62 -17.54 -1.33
CA GLY A 136 0.42 -16.71 -1.48
C GLY A 136 0.71 -15.21 -1.45
N LEU A 137 -0.23 -14.44 -1.98
CA LEU A 137 -0.20 -12.98 -1.91
C LEU A 137 -1.32 -12.50 -1.01
N PHE A 138 -1.02 -11.59 -0.09
CA PHE A 138 -1.99 -11.08 0.88
C PHE A 138 -2.00 -9.56 0.85
N LEU A 139 -3.20 -9.00 1.03
CA LEU A 139 -3.43 -7.56 1.09
C LEU A 139 -3.83 -7.17 2.51
N THR A 140 -3.25 -6.07 2.99
CA THR A 140 -3.61 -5.41 4.24
C THR A 140 -4.25 -4.07 3.93
N TYR A 141 -5.46 -3.85 4.41
CA TYR A 141 -6.30 -2.73 3.98
C TYR A 141 -7.41 -2.42 4.99
N THR A 142 -8.07 -1.29 4.80
CA THR A 142 -9.30 -0.94 5.53
C THR A 142 -10.47 -0.80 4.54
N ARG A 143 -11.70 -1.05 4.99
CA ARG A 143 -12.90 -0.93 4.15
C ARG A 143 -14.13 -0.54 4.96
N ARG A 144 -15.13 -0.01 4.26
CA ARG A 144 -16.50 0.15 4.78
C ARG A 144 -17.20 -1.20 4.98
N GLY A 145 -18.36 -1.17 5.64
CA GLY A 145 -19.18 -2.37 5.86
C GLY A 145 -18.65 -3.28 6.97
N ALA A 146 -17.93 -2.71 7.94
CA ALA A 146 -17.43 -3.40 9.13
C ALA A 146 -17.94 -2.75 10.43
N ASN A 147 -19.14 -2.14 10.36
CA ASN A 147 -19.74 -1.38 11.47
C ASN A 147 -18.84 -0.24 11.99
N ASN A 148 -18.21 0.48 11.05
CA ASN A 148 -17.15 1.45 11.29
C ASN A 148 -17.43 2.82 10.66
N ASP A 149 -18.69 3.14 10.37
CA ASP A 149 -19.10 4.42 9.75
C ASP A 149 -18.83 5.65 10.62
N HIS A 150 -18.65 5.46 11.94
CA HIS A 150 -18.23 6.51 12.86
C HIS A 150 -16.76 6.92 12.71
N ILE A 151 -15.97 6.18 11.91
CA ILE A 151 -14.54 6.41 11.73
C ILE A 151 -14.32 7.07 10.37
N ALA A 152 -13.64 8.21 10.39
CA ALA A 152 -13.30 8.92 9.16
C ALA A 152 -12.58 7.99 8.16
N ARG A 153 -13.15 7.88 6.95
CA ARG A 153 -12.65 7.02 5.85
C ARG A 153 -12.55 5.53 6.19
N HIS A 154 -13.29 5.06 7.21
CA HIS A 154 -13.32 3.66 7.65
C HIS A 154 -11.94 3.07 7.93
N ARG A 155 -11.01 3.87 8.47
CA ARG A 155 -9.59 3.50 8.68
C ARG A 155 -9.32 2.55 9.85
N ALA A 156 -10.35 1.94 10.42
CA ALA A 156 -10.22 0.83 11.35
C ALA A 156 -11.47 -0.05 11.26
N PRO A 157 -11.37 -1.38 11.47
CA PRO A 157 -10.13 -2.12 11.72
C PRO A 157 -9.25 -2.22 10.47
N ILE A 158 -7.98 -2.60 10.63
CA ILE A 158 -7.14 -3.04 9.51
C ILE A 158 -7.38 -4.54 9.32
N PHE A 159 -7.72 -4.93 8.10
CA PHE A 159 -7.91 -6.31 7.68
C PHE A 159 -6.66 -6.86 7.01
N VAL A 160 -6.54 -8.18 7.01
CA VAL A 160 -5.66 -8.95 6.13
C VAL A 160 -6.48 -10.01 5.40
N ALA A 161 -6.24 -10.19 4.11
CA ALA A 161 -6.90 -11.21 3.31
C ALA A 161 -5.98 -11.71 2.19
N GLN A 162 -6.19 -12.95 1.74
CA GLN A 162 -5.50 -13.50 0.58
C GLN A 162 -6.05 -12.91 -0.72
N VAL A 163 -5.19 -12.76 -1.72
CA VAL A 163 -5.50 -12.25 -3.05
C VAL A 163 -5.37 -13.37 -4.08
N ASP A 164 -6.32 -13.42 -5.02
CA ASP A 164 -6.16 -14.13 -6.29
C ASP A 164 -5.22 -13.29 -7.19
N PRO A 165 -3.99 -13.76 -7.44
CA PRO A 165 -2.97 -12.99 -8.16
C PRO A 165 -3.25 -12.86 -9.66
N ASP A 166 -4.12 -13.71 -10.22
CA ASP A 166 -4.46 -13.72 -11.64
C ASP A 166 -5.69 -12.85 -11.90
N LYS A 167 -6.69 -12.95 -11.02
CA LYS A 167 -7.92 -12.14 -11.14
C LYS A 167 -7.81 -10.76 -10.51
N LEU A 168 -6.80 -10.52 -9.65
CA LEU A 168 -6.66 -9.28 -8.87
C LEU A 168 -7.90 -9.02 -8.01
N GLN A 169 -8.30 -10.04 -7.25
CA GLN A 169 -9.46 -10.00 -6.36
C GLN A 169 -9.06 -10.43 -4.96
N VAL A 170 -9.68 -9.84 -3.95
CA VAL A 170 -9.53 -10.28 -2.56
C VAL A 170 -10.45 -11.48 -2.32
N LEU A 171 -9.91 -12.56 -1.75
CA LEU A 171 -10.69 -13.76 -1.42
C LEU A 171 -11.51 -13.48 -0.15
N ARG A 172 -12.81 -13.20 -0.29
CA ARG A 172 -13.66 -12.71 0.81
C ARG A 172 -13.62 -13.62 2.03
N ARG A 173 -13.66 -14.94 1.82
CA ARG A 173 -13.65 -15.94 2.90
C ARG A 173 -12.39 -15.95 3.75
N THR A 174 -11.31 -15.30 3.31
CA THR A 174 -10.02 -15.28 4.00
C THR A 174 -9.78 -14.01 4.80
N GLU A 175 -10.66 -13.01 4.66
CA GLU A 175 -10.53 -11.73 5.35
C GLU A 175 -10.63 -11.91 6.86
N GLN A 176 -9.66 -11.34 7.57
CA GLN A 176 -9.61 -11.33 9.03
C GLN A 176 -9.22 -9.94 9.53
N PRO A 177 -9.84 -9.44 10.62
CA PRO A 177 -9.36 -8.24 11.29
C PRO A 177 -7.98 -8.53 11.90
N LEU A 178 -6.99 -7.71 11.55
CA LEU A 178 -5.61 -7.81 12.03
C LEU A 178 -5.32 -6.81 13.15
N LEU A 179 -5.70 -5.53 12.96
CA LEU A 179 -5.65 -4.51 14.02
C LEU A 179 -7.07 -4.07 14.38
N PRO A 180 -7.37 -3.85 15.67
CA PRO A 180 -8.74 -3.66 16.15
C PRO A 180 -9.32 -2.28 15.79
N GLU A 181 -10.65 -2.20 15.90
CA GLU A 181 -11.43 -0.95 15.89
C GLU A 181 -11.76 -0.57 17.33
N ARG A 182 -11.13 0.50 17.87
CA ARG A 182 -11.35 0.98 19.25
C ARG A 182 -11.98 2.38 19.32
N GLY A 183 -12.63 2.80 18.23
CA GLY A 183 -13.41 4.05 18.12
C GLY A 183 -12.75 5.19 17.36
N VAL A 184 -11.46 5.06 17.02
CA VAL A 184 -10.70 6.09 16.29
C VAL A 184 -10.09 5.49 15.03
N MET A 185 -9.69 6.36 14.10
CA MET A 185 -8.94 5.92 12.94
C MET A 185 -7.55 5.42 13.35
N LEU A 186 -7.08 4.38 12.67
CA LEU A 186 -5.66 4.08 12.62
C LEU A 186 -5.01 5.00 11.58
N GLY A 187 -3.74 5.34 11.82
CA GLY A 187 -2.99 6.30 11.04
C GLY A 187 -2.58 5.74 9.69
N ASN A 188 -1.29 5.86 9.40
CA ASN A 188 -0.68 5.24 8.25
C ASN A 188 0.14 4.07 8.76
N PHE A 189 -0.13 2.87 8.26
CA PHE A 189 0.50 1.64 8.72
C PHE A 189 1.71 1.24 7.88
N GLY A 190 2.55 0.37 8.46
CA GLY A 190 3.58 -0.36 7.73
C GLY A 190 3.24 -1.84 7.69
N ALA A 191 3.72 -2.54 6.66
CA ALA A 191 3.63 -3.99 6.57
C ALA A 191 4.96 -4.56 6.06
N ALA A 192 5.48 -5.60 6.72
CA ALA A 192 6.72 -6.25 6.33
C ALA A 192 6.75 -7.71 6.77
N ALA A 193 7.46 -8.55 6.00
CA ALA A 193 7.88 -9.84 6.49
C ALA A 193 9.07 -9.65 7.45
N ILE A 194 9.04 -10.30 8.61
CA ILE A 194 10.04 -10.12 9.67
C ILE A 194 10.90 -11.37 9.81
N THR A 195 10.27 -12.54 9.75
CA THR A 195 10.95 -13.84 9.73
C THR A 195 10.24 -14.74 8.71
N PRO A 196 10.81 -15.90 8.36
CA PRO A 196 10.08 -16.88 7.56
C PRO A 196 8.74 -17.27 8.18
N GLY A 197 8.60 -17.29 9.51
CA GLY A 197 7.36 -17.67 10.18
C GLY A 197 6.35 -16.54 10.39
N GLU A 198 6.77 -15.27 10.23
CA GLU A 198 5.94 -14.13 10.65
C GLU A 198 6.12 -12.87 9.79
N SER A 199 4.99 -12.23 9.53
CA SER A 199 4.92 -10.86 8.99
C SER A 199 4.19 -9.95 9.98
N TRP A 200 4.60 -8.69 10.07
CA TRP A 200 4.01 -7.72 10.99
C TRP A 200 3.33 -6.58 10.24
N VAL A 201 2.25 -6.07 10.83
CA VAL A 201 1.58 -4.83 10.45
C VAL A 201 1.53 -3.92 11.67
N THR A 202 2.00 -2.69 11.52
CA THR A 202 2.10 -1.73 12.63
C THR A 202 1.37 -0.45 12.31
N ASP A 203 0.58 0.05 13.26
CA ASP A 203 -0.08 1.36 13.19
C ASP A 203 -0.33 1.89 14.60
N SER A 204 -0.62 3.18 14.71
CA SER A 204 -0.99 3.83 15.97
C SER A 204 -2.39 4.42 15.88
N GLU A 205 -3.08 4.39 17.02
CA GLU A 205 -4.37 5.06 17.16
C GLU A 205 -4.23 6.58 17.03
N TYR A 206 -5.07 7.20 16.20
CA TYR A 206 -5.10 8.65 16.09
C TYR A 206 -5.73 9.27 17.33
N LEU A 207 -4.93 10.02 18.10
CA LEU A 207 -5.38 10.72 19.29
C LEU A 207 -6.21 11.95 18.93
N ILE A 208 -7.51 11.89 19.18
CA ILE A 208 -8.43 13.02 19.00
C ILE A 208 -8.50 13.88 20.28
N SER A 209 -8.19 13.30 21.44
CA SER A 209 -8.19 14.00 22.73
C SER A 209 -7.18 13.37 23.70
N ALA A 210 -6.88 14.05 24.81
CA ALA A 210 -6.03 13.50 25.87
C ALA A 210 -6.72 12.41 26.71
N GLN A 211 -8.04 12.27 26.60
CA GLN A 211 -8.80 11.21 27.28
C GLN A 211 -9.01 10.01 26.35
N PRO A 212 -9.01 8.78 26.88
CA PRO A 212 -9.37 7.60 26.11
C PRO A 212 -10.76 7.72 25.51
N HIS A 213 -10.92 7.24 24.28
CA HIS A 213 -12.21 7.14 23.62
C HIS A 213 -13.09 6.10 24.35
N PRO A 214 -14.42 6.28 24.45
CA PRO A 214 -15.32 5.33 25.13
C PRO A 214 -15.29 3.89 24.59
N LYS A 215 -14.88 3.71 23.33
CA LYS A 215 -14.66 2.39 22.69
C LYS A 215 -13.27 1.78 22.97
N GLY A 216 -12.47 2.44 23.80
CA GLY A 216 -11.22 1.94 24.35
C GLY A 216 -9.96 2.61 23.83
N ALA A 217 -9.97 3.29 22.67
CA ALA A 217 -8.74 3.85 22.11
C ALA A 217 -8.08 4.86 23.07
N ASP A 218 -6.77 4.73 23.25
CA ASP A 218 -5.96 5.43 24.26
C ASP A 218 -4.61 5.91 23.70
N GLY A 219 -4.42 5.81 22.37
CA GLY A 219 -3.17 6.15 21.70
C GLY A 219 -2.22 4.97 21.58
N THR A 220 -2.72 3.74 21.71
CA THR A 220 -1.91 2.53 21.59
C THR A 220 -1.25 2.43 20.21
N THR A 221 0.04 2.08 20.22
CA THR A 221 0.75 1.60 19.02
C THR A 221 0.63 0.08 18.95
N TRP A 222 0.02 -0.39 17.88
CA TRP A 222 -0.29 -1.79 17.65
C TRP A 222 0.78 -2.47 16.79
N LEU A 223 1.03 -3.74 17.11
CA LEU A 223 1.80 -4.68 16.30
C LEU A 223 0.93 -5.92 16.05
N GLY A 224 0.38 -6.01 14.85
CA GLY A 224 -0.39 -7.17 14.38
C GLY A 224 0.55 -8.21 13.79
N ARG A 225 0.53 -9.43 14.34
CA ARG A 225 1.37 -10.54 13.87
C ARG A 225 0.55 -11.47 12.99
N VAL A 226 0.96 -11.60 11.73
CA VAL A 226 0.49 -12.67 10.84
C VAL A 226 1.47 -13.83 10.98
N LYS A 227 1.00 -14.93 11.58
CA LYS A 227 1.78 -16.16 11.75
C LYS A 227 1.49 -17.11 10.60
N TRP A 228 2.52 -17.50 9.87
CA TRP A 228 2.39 -18.38 8.72
C TRP A 228 2.43 -19.85 9.15
N SER A 229 1.56 -20.68 8.58
CA SER A 229 1.55 -22.13 8.80
C SER A 229 2.72 -22.84 8.12
N LEU A 230 3.30 -22.22 7.09
CA LEU A 230 4.51 -22.65 6.39
C LEU A 230 5.52 -21.51 6.39
N PRO A 231 6.84 -21.81 6.38
CA PRO A 231 7.85 -20.76 6.26
C PRO A 231 7.78 -20.03 4.91
N ASN A 232 7.82 -18.70 4.98
CA ASN A 232 7.95 -17.81 3.83
C ASN A 232 9.37 -17.90 3.25
N ARG A 233 9.52 -18.56 2.11
CA ARG A 233 10.81 -18.76 1.43
C ARG A 233 11.31 -17.51 0.70
N LEU A 234 10.55 -16.41 0.71
CA LEU A 234 11.00 -15.11 0.19
C LEU A 234 11.87 -14.35 1.20
N VAL A 235 11.79 -14.70 2.49
CA VAL A 235 12.60 -14.10 3.56
C VAL A 235 13.86 -14.94 3.75
N LYS A 236 15.02 -14.31 3.68
CA LYS A 236 16.32 -14.94 3.91
C LYS A 236 16.71 -14.86 5.38
#